data_AF-A0A2D4XKR1-F1
#
_entry.id   AF-A0A2D4XKR1-F1
#
_cell.length_a   1.000
_cell.length_b   1.000
_cell.length_c   1.000
_cell.angle_alpha   90.00
_cell.angle_beta   90.00
_cell.angle_gamma   90.00
#
_symmetry.space_group_name_H-M   'P 1'
#
loop_
_entity.id
_entity.type
_entity.pdbx_description
1 polymer ?
#
loop_
_entity_poly.entity_id
_entity_poly.type
_entity_poly.pdbx_seq_one_letter_code
_entity_poly.pdbx_strand_id
1 'polypeptide(L)'
;MIHKSTTEKQKKQLHDSKGDNEYIQLLHSGEEYFIRLKKIIRGAQKEIHLQTYIYENDETGNDIAACLKEAAQRNVKVYVLLDAYGSAALPDSFIQTLIQHGILIPLLFLKALR
;
A
#
# COMPACT_ATOMS: atom_id res chain seq x y z
N MET A 1 33.47 -29.90 17.30
CA MET A 1 33.41 -29.04 18.50
C MET A 1 32.49 -27.88 18.19
N ILE A 2 31.44 -27.71 18.99
CA ILE A 2 30.28 -26.85 18.77
C ILE A 2 30.60 -25.41 19.16
N HIS A 3 30.18 -24.44 18.35
CA HIS A 3 29.63 -23.19 18.92
C HIS A 3 28.57 -22.58 17.99
N LYS A 4 27.30 -22.87 18.34
CA LYS A 4 26.15 -22.01 18.05
C LYS A 4 26.23 -20.77 18.96
N SER A 5 25.38 -19.78 18.67
CA SER A 5 25.12 -18.52 19.41
C SER A 5 26.16 -17.44 19.15
N THR A 6 25.81 -16.32 18.50
CA THR A 6 24.96 -15.25 19.03
C THR A 6 24.72 -14.31 17.84
N THR A 7 23.49 -13.95 17.46
CA THR A 7 22.95 -12.59 17.66
C THR A 7 21.43 -12.61 17.47
N GLU A 8 20.75 -13.29 18.39
CA GLU A 8 19.42 -12.92 18.85
C GLU A 8 19.58 -11.65 19.70
N LYS A 9 19.34 -10.46 19.12
CA LYS A 9 19.19 -9.13 19.74
C LYS A 9 19.23 -8.14 18.57
N GLN A 10 18.10 -7.70 18.01
CA GLN A 10 17.26 -6.66 18.61
C GLN A 10 15.82 -6.79 18.10
N LYS A 11 15.01 -7.60 18.78
CA LYS A 11 13.55 -7.49 18.71
C LYS A 11 13.15 -6.44 19.75
N LYS A 12 13.26 -5.15 19.41
CA LYS A 12 12.75 -4.07 20.27
C LYS A 12 11.23 -4.02 20.09
N GLN A 13 10.54 -4.91 20.79
CA GLN A 13 9.10 -4.80 20.98
C GLN A 13 8.83 -3.48 21.71
N LEU A 14 8.10 -2.58 21.06
CA LEU A 14 7.62 -1.33 21.66
C LEU A 14 6.12 -1.49 21.94
N HIS A 15 5.79 -1.40 23.23
CA HIS A 15 4.48 -1.28 23.86
C HIS A 15 3.41 -2.36 23.61
N ASP A 16 3.24 -3.22 24.62
CA ASP A 16 2.04 -3.99 24.89
C ASP A 16 0.99 -3.06 25.51
N SER A 17 0.19 -2.40 24.66
CA SER A 17 -0.95 -1.61 25.11
C SER A 17 -2.09 -2.58 25.40
N LYS A 18 -2.32 -2.82 26.68
CA LYS A 18 -3.42 -3.64 27.20
C LYS A 18 -4.77 -3.00 26.88
N GLY A 19 -5.34 -3.36 25.74
CA GLY A 19 -6.68 -3.01 25.26
C GLY A 19 -6.88 -3.59 23.86
N ASP A 20 -7.83 -4.51 23.70
CA ASP A 20 -8.35 -5.05 22.43
C ASP A 20 -7.37 -5.28 21.26
N ASN A 21 -6.54 -6.34 21.33
CA ASN A 21 -5.91 -7.00 20.17
C ASN A 21 -5.16 -6.10 19.15
N GLU A 22 -4.62 -4.95 19.57
CA GLU A 22 -3.83 -4.08 18.70
C GLU A 22 -2.36 -4.52 18.67
N TYR A 23 -1.94 -5.15 17.57
CA TYR A 23 -0.54 -5.51 17.33
C TYR A 23 0.16 -4.42 16.52
N ILE A 24 1.15 -3.77 17.13
CA ILE A 24 1.99 -2.76 16.48
C ILE A 24 3.30 -3.41 16.02
N GLN A 25 3.62 -3.27 14.74
CA GLN A 25 4.90 -3.67 14.18
C GLN A 25 5.59 -2.47 13.54
N LEU A 26 6.78 -2.15 14.03
CA LEU A 26 7.66 -1.16 13.38
C LEU A 26 8.32 -1.81 12.16
N LEU A 27 8.25 -1.11 11.02
CA LEU A 27 8.98 -1.47 9.80
C LEU A 27 10.18 -0.52 9.67
N HIS A 28 11.33 -1.07 9.32
CA HIS A 28 12.60 -0.35 9.36
C HIS A 28 13.10 0.14 7.99
N SER A 29 12.46 -0.29 6.91
CA SER A 29 12.84 0.08 5.54
C SER A 29 11.62 0.23 4.63
N GLY A 30 11.84 0.91 3.49
CA GLY A 30 10.84 0.99 2.42
C GLY A 30 10.53 -0.38 1.82
N GLU A 31 11.53 -1.25 1.69
CA GLU A 31 11.33 -2.62 1.20
C GLU A 31 10.38 -3.41 2.11
N GLU A 32 10.61 -3.37 3.44
CA GLU A 32 9.73 -4.00 4.42
C GLU A 32 8.30 -3.45 4.33
N TYR A 33 8.16 -2.13 4.15
CA TYR A 33 6.88 -1.46 3.95
C TYR A 33 6.15 -2.01 2.71
N PHE A 34 6.78 -2.02 1.54
CA PHE A 34 6.11 -2.46 0.30
C PHE A 34 5.80 -3.97 0.31
N ILE A 35 6.67 -4.81 0.90
CA ILE A 35 6.38 -6.23 1.12
C ILE A 35 5.12 -6.37 2.00
N ARG A 36 5.04 -5.62 3.10
CA ARG A 36 3.89 -5.67 4.01
C ARG A 36 2.62 -5.15 3.35
N LEU A 37 2.70 -4.03 2.62
CA LEU A 37 1.59 -3.44 1.88
C LEU A 37 1.01 -4.42 0.86
N LYS A 38 1.85 -5.04 0.02
CA LYS A 38 1.43 -6.07 -0.94
C LYS A 38 0.72 -7.24 -0.24
N LYS A 39 1.23 -7.68 0.92
CA LYS A 39 0.59 -8.75 1.72
C LYS A 39 -0.79 -8.34 2.25
N ILE A 40 -0.95 -7.08 2.70
CA ILE A 40 -2.24 -6.55 3.16
C ILE A 40 -3.25 -6.50 2.00
N ILE A 41 -2.85 -5.97 0.85
CA ILE A 41 -3.71 -5.88 -0.34
C ILE A 41 -4.17 -7.26 -0.81
N ARG A 42 -3.25 -8.24 -0.85
CA ARG A 42 -3.58 -9.62 -1.24
C ARG A 42 -4.50 -10.32 -0.24
N GLY A 43 -4.38 -10.01 1.05
CA GLY A 43 -5.21 -10.58 2.10
C GLY A 43 -6.56 -9.91 2.32
N ALA A 44 -6.80 -8.74 1.73
CA ALA A 44 -8.05 -8.00 1.89
C ALA A 44 -9.24 -8.77 1.31
N GLN A 45 -10.37 -8.75 2.02
CA GLN A 45 -11.58 -9.50 1.68
C GLN A 45 -12.82 -8.64 1.39
N LYS A 46 -12.86 -7.38 1.87
CA LYS A 46 -14.04 -6.52 1.76
C LYS A 46 -13.72 -5.20 1.05
N GLU A 47 -12.77 -4.45 1.61
CA GLU A 47 -12.38 -3.15 1.08
C GLU A 47 -10.91 -2.84 1.33
N ILE A 48 -10.37 -1.94 0.51
CA ILE A 48 -9.04 -1.36 0.61
C ILE A 48 -9.19 0.15 0.43
N HIS A 49 -8.67 0.91 1.39
CA HIS A 49 -8.47 2.35 1.27
C HIS A 49 -6.97 2.62 1.27
N LEU A 50 -6.43 3.03 0.12
CA LEU A 50 -5.05 3.45 0.00
C LEU A 50 -5.01 4.96 -0.19
N GLN A 51 -4.33 5.66 0.70
CA GLN A 51 -4.06 7.08 0.57
C GLN A 51 -2.55 7.29 0.58
N THR A 52 -2.04 8.00 -0.42
CA THR A 52 -0.61 8.33 -0.50
C THR A 52 -0.39 9.72 -1.07
N TYR A 53 0.69 10.35 -0.64
CA TYR A 53 1.15 11.62 -1.16
C TYR A 53 1.84 11.46 -2.53
N ILE A 54 2.77 10.50 -2.65
CA ILE A 54 3.48 10.24 -3.91
C ILE A 54 2.98 8.92 -4.51
N TYR A 55 2.64 8.95 -5.79
CA TYR A 55 2.37 7.76 -6.60
C TYR A 55 2.90 8.00 -8.01
N GLU A 56 3.80 7.13 -8.45
CA GLU A 56 4.46 7.24 -9.76
C GLU A 56 4.16 6.02 -10.63
N ASN A 57 4.29 6.18 -11.95
CA ASN A 57 4.18 5.08 -12.90
C ASN A 57 5.56 4.44 -13.12
N ASP A 58 6.15 3.95 -12.05
CA ASP A 58 7.46 3.29 -12.00
C ASP A 58 7.31 1.81 -11.62
N GLU A 59 8.42 1.10 -11.39
CA GLU A 59 8.38 -0.33 -11.01
C GLU A 59 7.52 -0.56 -9.76
N THR A 60 7.71 0.27 -8.72
CA THR A 60 6.99 0.14 -7.45
C THR A 60 5.49 0.43 -7.62
N GLY A 61 5.14 1.52 -8.30
CA GLY A 61 3.76 1.89 -8.56
C GLY A 61 3.03 0.85 -9.41
N ASN A 62 3.68 0.28 -10.42
CA ASN A 62 3.10 -0.79 -11.24
C ASN A 62 2.87 -2.08 -10.43
N ASP A 63 3.79 -2.43 -9.54
CA ASP A 63 3.66 -3.56 -8.61
C ASP A 63 2.44 -3.42 -7.68
N ILE A 64 2.25 -2.23 -7.12
CA ILE A 64 1.11 -1.94 -6.25
C ILE A 64 -0.19 -1.91 -7.06
N ALA A 65 -0.19 -1.30 -8.24
CA ALA A 65 -1.32 -1.29 -9.15
C ALA A 65 -1.77 -2.71 -9.53
N ALA A 66 -0.84 -3.62 -9.82
CA ALA A 66 -1.14 -5.02 -10.10
C ALA A 66 -1.85 -5.69 -8.91
N CYS A 67 -1.33 -5.53 -7.70
CA CYS A 67 -1.95 -6.09 -6.49
C CYS A 67 -3.37 -5.53 -6.25
N LEU A 68 -3.58 -4.23 -6.48
CA LEU A 68 -4.89 -3.60 -6.33
C LEU A 68 -5.90 -4.10 -7.38
N LYS A 69 -5.47 -4.28 -8.63
CA LYS A 69 -6.30 -4.87 -9.70
C LYS A 69 -6.70 -6.30 -9.35
N GLU A 70 -5.75 -7.12 -8.88
CA GLU A 70 -6.06 -8.48 -8.39
C GLU A 70 -7.08 -8.46 -7.26
N ALA A 71 -7.02 -7.48 -6.35
CA ALA A 71 -8.00 -7.34 -5.27
C ALA A 71 -9.39 -6.97 -5.80
N ALA A 72 -9.47 -6.01 -6.72
CA ALA A 72 -10.72 -5.63 -7.36
C ALA A 72 -11.36 -6.81 -8.12
N GLN A 73 -10.56 -7.64 -8.82
CA GLN A 73 -11.02 -8.86 -9.46
C GLN A 73 -11.63 -9.89 -8.48
N ARG A 74 -11.19 -9.89 -7.21
CA ARG A 74 -11.79 -10.70 -6.14
C ARG A 74 -13.05 -10.08 -5.52
N ASN A 75 -13.59 -9.01 -6.12
CA ASN A 75 -14.72 -8.20 -5.62
C ASN A 75 -14.43 -7.44 -4.31
N VAL A 76 -13.16 -7.17 -4.00
CA VAL A 76 -12.78 -6.24 -2.93
C VAL A 76 -13.00 -4.82 -3.44
N LYS A 77 -13.70 -3.97 -2.67
CA LYS A 77 -13.88 -2.56 -3.03
C LYS A 77 -12.56 -1.82 -2.85
N VAL A 78 -12.02 -1.21 -3.90
CA VAL A 78 -10.73 -0.54 -3.84
C VAL A 78 -10.90 0.96 -4.05
N TYR A 79 -10.44 1.74 -3.08
CA TYR A 79 -10.42 3.19 -3.10
C TYR A 79 -8.98 3.67 -3.02
N VAL A 80 -8.52 4.44 -4.01
CA VAL A 80 -7.17 5.00 -4.04
C VAL A 80 -7.27 6.51 -4.09
N LEU A 81 -6.86 7.15 -3.00
CA LEU A 81 -6.81 8.59 -2.86
C LEU A 81 -5.39 9.09 -3.12
N LEU A 82 -5.23 9.82 -4.22
CA LEU A 82 -3.96 10.37 -4.66
C LEU A 82 -3.92 11.88 -4.45
N ASP A 83 -2.78 12.37 -3.95
CA ASP A 83 -2.48 13.80 -3.93
C ASP A 83 -2.13 14.31 -5.33
N ALA A 84 -2.68 15.47 -5.70
CA ALA A 84 -2.51 16.04 -7.03
C ALA A 84 -1.07 16.50 -7.33
N TYR A 85 -0.33 16.95 -6.32
CA TYR A 85 1.05 17.41 -6.50
C TYR A 85 2.02 16.24 -6.61
N GLY A 86 1.98 15.32 -5.64
CA GLY A 86 2.87 14.16 -5.61
C GLY A 86 2.54 13.07 -6.65
N SER A 87 1.39 13.19 -7.34
CA SER A 87 0.99 12.27 -8.42
C SER A 87 0.77 12.99 -9.76
N ALA A 88 1.23 14.24 -9.90
CA ALA A 88 1.01 15.07 -11.10
C ALA A 88 1.56 14.45 -12.39
N ALA A 89 2.61 13.62 -12.28
CA ALA A 89 3.28 12.99 -13.41
C ALA A 89 2.57 11.71 -13.91
N LEU A 90 1.50 11.26 -13.26
CA LEU A 90 0.79 10.05 -13.68
C LEU A 90 0.09 10.26 -15.03
N PRO A 91 0.35 9.38 -16.02
CA PRO A 91 -0.37 9.44 -17.28
C PRO A 91 -1.87 9.22 -17.09
N ASP A 92 -2.70 9.96 -17.81
CA ASP A 92 -4.15 9.76 -17.81
C ASP A 92 -4.53 8.30 -18.17
N SER A 93 -3.76 7.66 -19.06
CA SER A 93 -3.94 6.26 -19.43
C SER A 93 -3.73 5.30 -18.25
N PHE A 94 -2.81 5.61 -17.35
CA PHE A 94 -2.56 4.81 -16.15
C PHE A 94 -3.77 4.88 -15.21
N ILE A 95 -4.26 6.08 -14.93
CA ILE A 95 -5.46 6.29 -14.11
C ILE A 95 -6.68 5.60 -14.71
N GLN A 96 -6.91 5.76 -16.01
CA GLN A 96 -8.03 5.11 -16.70
C GLN A 96 -7.95 3.59 -16.63
N THR A 97 -6.74 3.02 -16.74
CA THR A 97 -6.55 1.57 -16.60
C THR A 97 -6.97 1.10 -15.21
N LEU A 98 -6.66 1.84 -14.14
CA LEU A 98 -7.09 1.48 -12.78
C LEU A 98 -8.61 1.54 -12.64
N ILE A 99 -9.24 2.61 -13.14
CA ILE A 99 -10.69 2.80 -13.11
C ILE A 99 -11.42 1.66 -13.84
N GLN A 100 -10.92 1.27 -15.02
CA GLN A 100 -11.47 0.15 -15.79
C GLN A 100 -11.43 -1.19 -15.05
N HIS A 101 -10.50 -1.36 -14.10
CA HIS A 101 -10.41 -2.55 -13.25
C HIS A 101 -11.28 -2.45 -11.98
N GLY A 102 -12.15 -1.44 -11.87
CA GLY A 102 -13.05 -1.27 -10.74
C GLY A 102 -12.44 -0.56 -9.54
N ILE A 103 -11.29 0.10 -9.71
CA ILE A 103 -10.64 0.90 -8.66
C ILE A 103 -11.23 2.31 -8.68
N LEU A 104 -11.79 2.77 -7.57
CA LEU A 104 -12.30 4.13 -7.43
C LEU A 104 -11.16 5.08 -7.05
N ILE A 105 -10.94 6.12 -7.84
CA ILE A 105 -9.89 7.12 -7.61
C ILE A 105 -10.53 8.51 -7.45
N PRO A 106 -10.92 8.89 -6.21
CA PRO A 106 -11.20 10.29 -5.92
C PRO A 106 -9.87 11.06 -5.90
N LEU A 107 -9.74 12.09 -6.73
CA LEU A 107 -8.56 12.97 -6.72
C LEU A 107 -8.75 14.06 -5.66
N LEU A 108 -7.78 14.22 -4.74
CA LEU A 108 -7.78 15.34 -3.80
C LEU A 108 -7.20 16.57 -4.55
N PHE A 109 -8.08 17.54 -4.85
CA PHE A 109 -7.81 18.82 -5.51
C PHE A 109 -7.53 18.82 -7.04
N LEU A 110 -8.40 19.57 -7.74
CA LEU A 110 -8.44 20.01 -9.15
C LEU A 110 -7.88 19.08 -10.26
N LYS A 111 -8.79 18.29 -10.83
CA LYS A 111 -9.00 18.26 -12.30
C LYS A 111 -10.07 19.28 -12.72
N ALA A 112 -10.17 20.40 -12.02
CA ALA A 112 -11.01 21.54 -12.41
C ALA A 112 -10.10 22.56 -13.11
N LEU A 113 -9.91 22.38 -14.41
CA LEU A 113 -9.39 23.31 -15.43
C LEU A 113 -8.84 22.48 -16.60
N ARG A 114 -9.72 21.72 -17.27
CA ARG A 114 -9.58 21.33 -18.67
C ARG A 114 -10.97 21.18 -19.27
#